data_AF-A0A947BKA9-F1
#
_entry.id   AF-A0A947BKA9-F1
#
_cell.length_a   1.000
_cell.length_b   1.000
_cell.length_c   1.000
_cell.angle_alpha   90.00
_cell.angle_beta   90.00
_cell.angle_gamma   90.00
#
_symmetry.space_group_name_H-M   'P 1'
#
loop_
_entity.id
_entity.type
_entity.pdbx_description
1 polymer ?
#
loop_
_entity_poly.entity_id
_entity_poly.type
_entity_poly.pdbx_seq_one_letter_code
_entity_poly.pdbx_strand_id
1 'polypeptide(L)'
;VFVLTGIIFNILSAVITHYFIGLNNDEINVIDREIQRKEVLIDSLWQSKNEVERKKEFFVLLLSGKPARSDLVETIYRDYLKQVMDNYALKEFTPRMDRDTGSDLDLLLDLSGAAQKSIIESINDTYFETLELQEAKMPLVRDNSRLFSIAIFLQVIGLILVLARDLRRQ
;
A
#
# COMPACT_ATOMS: atom_id res chain seq x y z
N VAL A 1 10.53 44.06 -30.14
CA VAL A 1 11.40 43.02 -29.53
C VAL A 1 10.91 42.63 -28.14
N PHE A 2 10.90 43.53 -27.14
CA PHE A 2 10.48 43.23 -25.75
C PHE A 2 9.13 42.50 -25.59
N VAL A 3 8.06 42.93 -26.29
CA VAL A 3 6.76 42.22 -26.25
C VAL A 3 6.82 40.84 -26.87
N LEU A 4 7.57 40.67 -27.96
CA LEU A 4 7.67 39.37 -28.63
C LEU A 4 8.39 38.37 -27.71
N THR A 5 9.44 38.82 -27.02
CA THR A 5 10.12 38.04 -25.98
C THR A 5 9.20 37.71 -24.80
N GLY A 6 8.38 38.67 -24.33
CA GLY A 6 7.44 38.44 -23.24
C GLY A 6 6.31 37.45 -23.58
N ILE A 7 5.84 37.46 -24.83
CA ILE A 7 4.88 36.47 -25.33
C ILE A 7 5.52 35.09 -25.41
N ILE A 8 6.77 34.98 -25.91
CA ILE A 8 7.50 33.71 -25.97
C ILE A 8 7.66 33.10 -24.58
N PHE A 9 8.02 33.89 -23.56
CA PHE A 9 8.14 33.37 -22.19
C PHE A 9 6.83 32.87 -21.60
N ASN A 10 5.71 33.53 -21.90
CA ASN A 10 4.39 33.04 -21.48
C ASN A 10 4.03 31.72 -22.17
N ILE A 11 4.30 31.58 -23.48
CA ILE A 11 4.08 30.33 -24.20
C ILE A 11 4.98 29.22 -23.64
N LEU A 12 6.25 29.51 -23.37
CA LEU A 12 7.19 28.53 -22.80
C LEU A 12 6.73 28.06 -21.41
N SER A 13 6.25 28.99 -20.57
CA SER A 13 5.67 28.67 -19.27
C SER A 13 4.44 27.75 -19.41
N ALA A 14 3.53 28.05 -20.34
CA ALA A 14 2.36 27.22 -20.61
C ALA A 14 2.77 25.81 -21.06
N VAL A 15 3.79 25.68 -21.92
CA VAL A 15 4.32 24.39 -22.37
C VAL A 15 4.94 23.60 -21.21
N ILE A 16 5.74 24.24 -20.37
CA ILE A 16 6.32 23.60 -19.17
C ILE A 16 5.20 23.05 -18.27
N THR A 17 4.20 23.87 -18.00
CA THR A 17 3.08 23.51 -17.12
C THR A 17 2.20 22.41 -17.70
N HIS A 18 1.85 22.47 -18.98
CA HIS A 18 0.94 21.49 -19.55
C HIS A 18 1.64 20.17 -19.89
N TYR A 19 2.86 20.23 -20.45
CA TYR A 19 3.53 19.04 -20.94
C TYR A 19 4.38 18.37 -19.87
N PHE A 20 5.33 19.10 -19.28
CA PHE A 20 6.28 18.49 -18.36
C PHE A 20 5.68 18.27 -16.97
N ILE A 21 5.01 19.28 -16.42
CA ILE A 21 4.37 19.17 -15.11
C ILE A 21 3.19 18.20 -15.15
N GLY A 22 2.40 18.25 -16.24
CA GLY A 22 1.28 17.35 -16.47
C GLY A 22 1.68 15.88 -16.50
N LEU A 23 2.67 15.51 -17.32
CA LEU A 23 3.15 14.12 -17.42
C LEU A 23 3.70 13.59 -16.09
N ASN A 24 4.53 14.38 -15.41
CA ASN A 24 5.06 13.99 -14.09
C ASN A 24 3.93 13.82 -13.06
N ASN A 25 2.89 14.65 -13.13
CA ASN A 25 1.75 14.54 -12.22
C ASN A 25 0.93 13.27 -12.48
N ASP A 26 0.79 12.84 -13.74
CA ASP A 26 0.13 11.58 -14.07
C ASP A 26 0.89 10.38 -13.52
N GLU A 27 2.21 10.35 -13.66
CA GLU A 27 3.06 9.31 -13.05
C GLU A 27 2.97 9.31 -11.52
N ILE A 28 3.04 10.48 -10.88
CA ILE A 28 2.86 10.62 -9.44
C ILE A 28 1.50 10.07 -9.00
N ASN A 29 0.44 10.36 -9.75
CA ASN A 29 -0.90 9.88 -9.44
C ASN A 29 -1.02 8.35 -9.57
N VAL A 30 -0.31 7.73 -10.50
CA VAL A 30 -0.26 6.26 -10.62
C VAL A 30 0.43 5.67 -9.39
N ILE A 31 1.58 6.22 -9.00
CA ILE A 31 2.31 5.77 -7.80
C ILE A 31 1.45 5.95 -6.53
N ASP A 32 0.75 7.07 -6.40
CA ASP A 32 -0.13 7.32 -5.26
C ASP A 32 -1.28 6.32 -5.16
N ARG A 33 -1.88 5.94 -6.29
CA ARG A 33 -2.89 4.87 -6.30
C ARG A 33 -2.30 3.52 -5.91
N GLU A 34 -1.06 3.23 -6.30
CA GLU A 34 -0.37 2.01 -5.89
C GLU A 34 -0.08 1.97 -4.40
N ILE A 35 0.43 3.06 -3.84
CA ILE A 35 0.64 3.22 -2.40
C ILE A 35 -0.68 2.99 -1.65
N GLN A 36 -1.76 3.67 -2.07
CA GLN A 36 -3.08 3.50 -1.44
C GLN A 36 -3.59 2.06 -1.50
N ARG A 37 -3.39 1.36 -2.64
CA ARG A 37 -3.76 -0.07 -2.75
C ARG A 37 -2.96 -0.94 -1.77
N LYS A 38 -1.68 -0.66 -1.59
CA LYS A 38 -0.82 -1.39 -0.65
C LYS A 38 -1.19 -1.09 0.80
N GLU A 39 -1.53 0.14 1.15
CA GLU A 39 -2.03 0.51 2.48
C GLU A 39 -3.30 -0.27 2.83
N VAL A 40 -4.26 -0.35 1.90
CA VAL A 40 -5.49 -1.16 2.08
C VAL A 40 -5.16 -2.64 2.26
N LEU A 41 -4.17 -3.16 1.53
CA LEU A 41 -3.72 -4.54 1.68
C LEU A 41 -3.10 -4.78 3.06
N ILE A 42 -2.26 -3.88 3.54
CA ILE A 42 -1.67 -3.95 4.90
C ILE A 42 -2.78 -3.97 5.96
N ASP A 43 -3.79 -3.11 5.84
CA ASP A 43 -4.93 -3.10 6.76
C ASP A 43 -5.70 -4.42 6.74
N SER A 44 -5.91 -4.99 5.55
CA SER A 44 -6.55 -6.30 5.40
C SER A 44 -5.72 -7.43 6.05
N LEU A 45 -4.39 -7.40 5.90
CA LEU A 45 -3.50 -8.37 6.54
C LEU A 45 -3.54 -8.25 8.07
N TRP A 46 -3.60 -7.03 8.61
CA TRP A 46 -3.80 -6.82 10.05
C TRP A 46 -5.13 -7.39 10.56
N GLN A 47 -6.21 -7.20 9.80
CA GLN A 47 -7.51 -7.80 10.12
C GLN A 47 -7.43 -9.33 10.11
N SER A 48 -6.73 -9.90 9.12
CA SER A 48 -6.52 -11.35 9.01
C SER A 48 -5.76 -11.90 10.22
N LYS A 49 -4.69 -11.22 10.65
CA LYS A 49 -3.95 -11.59 11.87
C LYS A 49 -4.86 -11.63 13.10
N ASN A 50 -5.70 -10.61 13.27
CA ASN A 50 -6.65 -10.54 14.38
C ASN A 50 -7.75 -11.61 14.28
N GLU A 51 -8.13 -12.02 13.07
CA GLU A 51 -9.05 -13.13 12.88
C GLU A 51 -8.44 -14.47 13.31
N VAL A 52 -7.19 -14.74 12.91
CA VAL A 52 -6.46 -15.94 13.35
C VAL A 52 -6.35 -15.97 14.87
N GLU A 53 -6.03 -14.84 15.51
CA GLU A 53 -5.92 -14.74 16.97
C GLU A 53 -7.28 -15.00 17.66
N ARG A 54 -8.36 -14.38 17.19
CA ARG A 54 -9.71 -14.60 17.75
C ARG A 54 -10.18 -16.04 17.57
N LYS A 55 -9.92 -16.65 16.41
CA LYS A 55 -10.26 -18.06 16.17
C LYS A 55 -9.46 -18.99 17.06
N LYS A 56 -8.15 -18.72 17.25
CA LYS A 56 -7.30 -19.44 18.21
C LYS A 56 -7.88 -19.36 19.63
N GLU A 57 -8.20 -18.17 20.13
CA GLU A 57 -8.80 -17.99 21.46
C GLU A 57 -10.12 -18.75 21.61
N PHE A 58 -10.99 -18.67 20.59
CA PHE A 58 -12.26 -19.39 20.56
C PHE A 58 -12.06 -20.91 20.68
N PHE A 59 -11.15 -21.50 19.90
CA PHE A 59 -10.88 -22.93 19.96
C PHE A 59 -10.17 -23.35 21.25
N VAL A 60 -9.28 -22.53 21.80
CA VAL A 60 -8.68 -22.80 23.12
C VAL A 60 -9.76 -22.92 24.20
N LEU A 61 -10.70 -21.98 24.24
CA LEU A 61 -11.83 -22.02 25.18
C LEU A 61 -12.73 -23.23 24.95
N LEU A 62 -13.04 -23.52 23.69
CA LEU A 62 -13.91 -24.64 23.30
C LEU A 62 -13.29 -26.00 23.63
N LEU A 63 -11.98 -26.18 23.40
CA LEU A 63 -11.25 -27.41 23.69
C LEU A 63 -10.97 -27.61 25.19
N SER A 64 -10.95 -26.52 25.99
CA SER A 64 -10.71 -26.55 27.43
C SER A 64 -11.92 -27.03 28.26
N GLY A 65 -13.13 -27.06 27.69
CA GLY A 65 -14.34 -27.57 28.36
C GLY A 65 -14.45 -29.10 28.35
N LYS A 66 -14.84 -29.72 29.48
CA LYS A 66 -15.16 -31.16 29.63
C LYS A 66 -16.53 -31.35 30.32
N PRO A 67 -17.33 -32.41 30.03
CA PRO A 67 -17.04 -33.57 29.19
C PRO A 67 -18.26 -34.04 28.34
N ALA A 68 -18.36 -33.60 27.09
CA ALA A 68 -19.04 -34.31 26.01
C ALA A 68 -18.71 -33.55 24.73
N ARG A 69 -17.50 -33.80 24.21
CA ARG A 69 -17.12 -33.20 22.93
C ARG A 69 -18.01 -33.83 21.87
N SER A 70 -18.83 -33.01 21.23
CA SER A 70 -19.62 -33.41 20.09
C SER A 70 -18.68 -33.59 18.88
N ASP A 71 -18.90 -34.61 18.07
CA ASP A 71 -18.20 -34.83 16.79
C ASP A 71 -18.24 -33.58 15.89
N LEU A 72 -19.24 -32.73 16.07
CA LEU A 72 -19.37 -31.42 15.41
C LEU A 72 -18.20 -30.48 15.76
N VAL A 73 -17.77 -30.44 17.03
CA VAL A 73 -16.69 -29.56 17.49
C VAL A 73 -15.35 -29.99 16.89
N GLU A 74 -15.09 -31.29 16.84
CA GLU A 74 -13.90 -31.84 16.20
C GLU A 74 -13.89 -31.55 14.68
N THR A 75 -15.03 -31.69 14.02
CA THR A 75 -15.15 -31.38 12.58
C THR A 75 -14.84 -29.91 12.30
N ILE A 76 -15.46 -28.99 13.05
CA ILE A 76 -15.25 -27.54 12.89
C ILE A 76 -13.79 -27.16 13.19
N TYR A 77 -13.18 -27.79 14.19
CA TYR A 77 -11.78 -27.57 14.53
C TYR A 77 -10.83 -28.01 13.40
N ARG A 78 -11.04 -29.21 12.85
CA ARG A 78 -10.23 -29.71 11.73
C ARG A 78 -10.39 -28.88 10.47
N ASP A 79 -11.62 -28.47 10.15
CA ASP A 79 -11.89 -27.60 9.01
C ASP A 79 -11.18 -26.25 9.15
N TYR A 80 -11.17 -25.67 10.36
CA TYR A 80 -10.42 -24.46 10.64
C TYR A 80 -8.92 -24.66 10.43
N LEU A 81 -8.32 -25.69 11.04
CA LEU A 81 -6.90 -25.95 10.89
C LEU A 81 -6.51 -26.16 9.42
N LYS A 82 -7.34 -26.88 8.66
CA LYS A 82 -7.13 -27.09 7.22
C LYS A 82 -7.21 -25.78 6.44
N GLN A 83 -8.21 -24.95 6.73
CA GLN A 83 -8.33 -23.62 6.13
C GLN A 83 -7.09 -22.76 6.40
N VAL A 84 -6.59 -22.74 7.64
CA VAL A 84 -5.39 -21.97 7.99
C VAL A 84 -4.16 -22.53 7.26
N MET A 85 -4.01 -23.85 7.17
CA MET A 85 -2.93 -24.46 6.41
C MET A 85 -2.95 -24.11 4.93
N ASP A 86 -4.12 -24.19 4.30
CA ASP A 86 -4.28 -23.92 2.87
C ASP A 86 -4.06 -22.44 2.56
N ASN A 87 -4.60 -21.54 3.41
CA ASN A 87 -4.51 -20.09 3.21
C ASN A 87 -3.07 -19.55 3.37
N TYR A 88 -2.27 -20.12 4.27
CA TYR A 88 -0.91 -19.65 4.57
C TYR A 88 0.19 -20.62 4.07
N ALA A 89 -0.16 -21.56 3.21
CA ALA A 89 0.74 -22.55 2.62
C ALA A 89 1.57 -23.38 3.63
N LEU A 90 1.00 -23.66 4.81
CA LEU A 90 1.66 -24.34 5.93
C LEU A 90 1.63 -25.87 5.80
N LYS A 91 2.04 -26.39 4.63
CA LYS A 91 1.99 -27.84 4.31
C LYS A 91 2.89 -28.70 5.19
N GLU A 92 3.85 -28.09 5.88
CA GLU A 92 4.73 -28.79 6.83
C GLU A 92 3.96 -29.39 8.03
N PHE A 93 2.77 -28.89 8.33
CA PHE A 93 1.93 -29.37 9.43
C PHE A 93 0.99 -30.53 9.05
N THR A 94 0.87 -30.88 7.76
CA THR A 94 -0.01 -31.97 7.28
C THR A 94 0.22 -33.29 8.03
N PRO A 95 1.46 -33.78 8.24
CA PRO A 95 1.68 -35.04 8.95
C PRO A 95 1.32 -34.98 10.45
N ARG A 96 1.25 -33.79 11.04
CA ARG A 96 0.79 -33.61 12.44
C ARG A 96 -0.73 -33.54 12.50
N MET A 97 -1.37 -32.88 11.54
CA MET A 97 -2.83 -32.85 11.39
C MET A 97 -3.44 -34.24 11.19
N ASP A 98 -2.80 -35.09 10.37
CA ASP A 98 -3.28 -36.46 10.11
C ASP A 98 -3.20 -37.37 11.35
N ARG A 99 -2.33 -37.02 12.31
CA ARG A 99 -2.14 -37.76 13.57
C ARG A 99 -2.95 -37.18 14.73
N ASP A 100 -3.40 -35.94 14.62
CA ASP A 100 -4.25 -35.32 15.62
C ASP A 100 -5.60 -36.06 15.67
N THR A 101 -6.14 -36.22 16.87
CA THR A 101 -7.43 -36.85 17.19
C THR A 101 -8.45 -35.81 17.64
N GLY A 102 -8.31 -34.57 17.14
CA GLY A 102 -9.29 -33.50 17.32
C GLY A 102 -9.15 -32.72 18.62
N SER A 103 -7.98 -32.75 19.27
CA SER A 103 -7.79 -32.05 20.54
C SER A 103 -6.37 -31.64 20.87
N ASP A 104 -5.47 -31.72 19.89
CA ASP A 104 -4.11 -31.25 20.05
C ASP A 104 -4.06 -29.72 20.11
N LEU A 105 -4.12 -29.17 21.32
CA LEU A 105 -3.98 -27.74 21.57
C LEU A 105 -2.61 -27.22 21.13
N ASP A 106 -1.57 -28.04 21.22
CA ASP A 106 -0.22 -27.65 20.81
C ASP A 106 -0.17 -27.46 19.29
N LEU A 107 -0.84 -28.33 18.52
CA LEU A 107 -0.99 -28.15 17.08
C LEU A 107 -1.71 -26.84 16.74
N LEU A 108 -2.80 -26.49 17.43
CA LEU A 108 -3.50 -25.23 17.22
C LEU A 108 -2.59 -24.02 17.45
N LEU A 109 -1.83 -24.04 18.53
CA LEU A 109 -0.93 -22.94 18.90
C LEU A 109 0.22 -22.79 17.90
N ASP A 110 0.87 -23.89 17.54
CA ASP A 110 1.96 -23.90 16.57
C ASP A 110 1.47 -23.40 15.19
N LEU A 111 0.33 -23.91 14.73
CA LEU A 111 -0.23 -23.57 13.42
C LEU A 111 -0.68 -22.11 13.34
N SER A 112 -1.34 -21.64 14.40
CA SER A 112 -1.77 -20.24 14.50
C SER A 112 -0.57 -19.30 14.60
N GLY A 113 0.50 -19.71 15.29
CA GLY A 113 1.76 -18.96 15.37
C GLY A 113 2.46 -18.86 14.01
N ALA A 114 2.54 -19.97 13.28
CA ALA A 114 3.11 -20.01 11.93
C ALA A 114 2.29 -19.15 10.94
N ALA A 115 0.96 -19.22 11.00
CA ALA A 115 0.08 -18.37 10.20
C ALA A 115 0.29 -16.88 10.50
N GLN A 116 0.35 -16.50 11.78
CA GLN A 116 0.60 -15.12 12.16
C GLN A 116 1.98 -14.62 11.69
N LYS A 117 3.00 -15.46 11.76
CA LYS A 117 4.33 -15.14 11.24
C LYS A 117 4.29 -14.87 9.73
N SER A 118 3.62 -15.73 8.95
CA SER A 118 3.46 -15.56 7.50
C SER A 118 2.70 -14.25 7.16
N ILE A 119 1.68 -13.90 7.94
CA ILE A 119 0.96 -12.63 7.78
C ILE A 119 1.89 -11.44 8.06
N ILE A 120 2.70 -11.49 9.12
CA ILE A 120 3.63 -10.41 9.48
C ILE A 120 4.71 -10.25 8.41
N GLU A 121 5.25 -11.35 7.87
CA GLU A 121 6.19 -11.31 6.74
C GLU A 121 5.54 -10.63 5.53
N SER A 122 4.30 -11.01 5.18
CA SER A 122 3.55 -10.38 4.09
C SER A 122 3.30 -8.88 4.31
N ILE A 123 3.03 -8.47 5.56
CA ILE A 123 2.89 -7.05 5.93
C ILE A 123 4.22 -6.32 5.72
N ASN A 124 5.33 -6.89 6.18
CA ASN A 124 6.65 -6.29 6.05
C ASN A 124 7.03 -6.13 4.58
N ASP A 125 6.84 -7.17 3.76
CA ASP A 125 7.12 -7.13 2.33
C ASP A 125 6.30 -6.04 1.64
N THR A 126 4.99 -5.99 1.91
CA THR A 126 4.09 -4.96 1.36
C THR A 126 4.50 -3.55 1.83
N TYR A 127 4.96 -3.41 3.07
CA TYR A 127 5.45 -2.14 3.62
C TYR A 127 6.75 -1.69 2.93
N PHE A 128 7.71 -2.60 2.72
CA PHE A 128 8.94 -2.29 1.98
C PHE A 128 8.64 -1.86 0.55
N GLU A 129 7.78 -2.57 -0.17
CA GLU A 129 7.35 -2.16 -1.52
C GLU A 129 6.68 -0.78 -1.51
N THR A 130 5.95 -0.44 -0.44
CA THR A 130 5.34 0.89 -0.29
C THR A 130 6.39 1.98 -0.08
N LEU A 131 7.43 1.70 0.71
CA LEU A 131 8.56 2.63 0.89
C LEU A 131 9.32 2.84 -0.43
N GLU A 132 9.58 1.78 -1.20
CA GLU A 132 10.23 1.89 -2.51
C GLU A 132 9.42 2.77 -3.48
N LEU A 133 8.10 2.62 -3.49
CA LEU A 133 7.21 3.49 -4.28
C LEU A 133 7.26 4.96 -3.81
N GLN A 134 7.30 5.20 -2.50
CA GLN A 134 7.46 6.56 -1.96
C GLN A 134 8.79 7.18 -2.37
N GLU A 135 9.89 6.42 -2.29
CA GLU A 135 11.21 6.87 -2.74
C GLU A 135 11.24 7.15 -4.24
N ALA A 136 10.60 6.31 -5.06
CA ALA A 136 10.47 6.52 -6.51
C ALA A 136 9.63 7.77 -6.87
N LYS A 137 8.63 8.12 -6.04
CA LYS A 137 7.82 9.34 -6.20
C LYS A 137 8.58 10.63 -5.89
N MET A 138 9.50 10.61 -4.91
CA MET A 138 10.24 11.80 -4.46
C MET A 138 10.94 12.59 -5.58
N PRO A 139 11.72 11.99 -6.50
CA PRO A 139 12.37 12.74 -7.58
C PRO A 139 11.36 13.41 -8.51
N LEU A 140 10.26 12.74 -8.85
CA LEU A 140 9.20 13.30 -9.70
C LEU A 140 8.58 14.54 -9.05
N VAL A 141 8.23 14.47 -7.76
CA VAL A 141 7.66 15.60 -7.00
C VAL A 141 8.65 16.77 -6.95
N ARG A 142 9.93 16.48 -6.74
CA ARG A 142 10.99 17.48 -6.67
C ARG A 142 11.18 18.19 -8.01
N ASP A 143 11.21 17.43 -9.10
CA ASP A 143 11.37 17.98 -10.45
C ASP A 143 10.12 18.76 -10.87
N ASN A 144 8.94 18.29 -10.48
CA ASN A 144 7.70 19.03 -10.72
C ASN A 144 7.71 20.40 -10.01
N SER A 145 8.15 20.44 -8.76
CA SER A 145 8.29 21.67 -7.97
C SER A 145 9.29 22.66 -8.59
N ARG A 146 10.39 22.14 -9.16
CA ARG A 146 11.39 22.95 -9.87
C ARG A 146 10.83 23.53 -11.17
N LEU A 147 10.20 22.70 -11.99
CA LEU A 147 9.57 23.11 -13.25
C LEU A 147 8.46 24.13 -13.01
N PHE A 148 7.67 23.93 -11.96
CA PHE A 148 6.65 24.88 -11.53
C PHE A 148 7.26 26.25 -11.21
N SER A 149 8.33 26.28 -10.42
CA SER A 149 9.03 27.52 -10.09
C SER A 149 9.56 28.24 -11.34
N ILE A 150 10.11 27.50 -12.31
CA ILE A 150 10.60 28.05 -13.57
C ILE A 150 9.45 28.59 -14.43
N ALA A 151 8.35 27.84 -14.55
CA ALA A 151 7.19 28.25 -15.32
C ALA A 151 6.59 29.55 -14.77
N ILE A 152 6.40 29.65 -13.45
CA ILE A 152 5.89 30.87 -12.81
C ILE A 152 6.85 32.04 -13.02
N PHE A 153 8.15 31.83 -12.87
CA PHE A 153 9.14 32.88 -13.12
C PHE A 153 9.08 33.42 -14.56
N LEU A 154 9.03 32.53 -15.55
CA LEU A 154 8.89 32.90 -16.97
C LEU A 154 7.58 33.65 -17.23
N GLN A 155 6.49 33.24 -16.60
CA GLN A 155 5.19 33.89 -16.74
C GLN A 155 5.20 35.32 -16.18
N VAL A 156 5.77 35.51 -14.98
CA VAL A 156 5.89 36.82 -14.33
C VAL A 156 6.78 37.76 -15.15
N ILE A 157 7.95 37.31 -15.60
CA ILE A 157 8.82 38.13 -16.47
C ILE A 157 8.14 38.42 -17.81
N GLY A 158 7.47 37.43 -18.39
CA GLY A 158 6.74 37.58 -19.64
C GLY A 158 5.69 38.69 -19.55
N LEU A 159 4.91 38.71 -18.47
CA LEU A 159 3.94 39.76 -18.19
C LEU A 159 4.60 41.13 -17.99
N ILE A 160 5.66 41.22 -17.18
CA ILE A 160 6.39 42.48 -16.94
C ILE A 160 6.93 43.06 -18.25
N LEU A 161 7.51 42.24 -19.14
CA LEU A 161 8.03 42.69 -20.42
C LEU A 161 6.94 43.22 -21.37
N VAL A 162 5.74 42.63 -21.31
CA VAL A 162 4.58 43.10 -22.08
C VAL A 162 4.07 44.43 -21.52
N LEU A 163 3.87 44.53 -20.20
CA LEU A 163 3.42 45.74 -19.49
C LEU A 163 4.42 46.90 -19.59
N ALA A 164 5.71 46.64 -19.45
CA ALA A 164 6.76 47.67 -19.52
C ALA A 164 6.83 48.35 -20.89
N ARG A 165 6.42 47.68 -21.97
CA ARG A 165 6.27 48.34 -23.27
C ARG A 165 5.10 49.30 -23.28
N ASP A 166 3.96 48.92 -22.72
CA ASP A 166 2.77 49.77 -22.67
C ASP A 166 3.05 51.04 -21.87
N LEU A 167 3.76 50.93 -20.74
CA LEU A 167 4.22 52.08 -19.95
C LEU A 167 5.21 52.99 -20.71
N ARG A 168 5.97 52.46 -21.67
CA ARG A 168 6.91 53.25 -22.50
C ARG A 168 6.24 53.88 -23.74
N ARG A 169 4.98 53.54 -24.01
CA ARG A 169 4.19 54.10 -25.12
C ARG A 169 3.30 55.25 -24.69
N GLN A 170 3.01 55.39 -23.40
CA GLN A 170 2.47 56.62 -22.78
C GLN A 170 3.62 57.61 -22.54
#